data_AF-A0A956ZVV5-F1
#
_entry.id   AF-A0A956ZVV5-F1
#
_cell.length_a   1.000
_cell.length_b   1.000
_cell.length_c   1.000
_cell.angle_alpha   90.00
_cell.angle_beta   90.00
_cell.angle_gamma   90.00
#
_symmetry.space_group_name_H-M   'P 1'
#
loop_
_entity.id
_entity.type
_entity.pdbx_description
1 polymer ?
#
loop_
_entity_poly.entity_id
_entity_poly.type
_entity_poly.pdbx_seq_one_letter_code
_entity_poly.pdbx_strand_id
1 'polypeptide(L)'
;MTHFEQEIREQPAVLRHILQDAAIKEVAEKLKTEDISLILTLARGSSDNAVTFFVYLAGQYLGLPVASLPPSLFSVYASTMKLGSALVVGVSQSGESSDVVKGLELLTGAGAKSLAISNNAQSSLAKIASYHLEQNAGHEQAVAASKTFLSQMMVMACLVAHWSGSRDLQLALEKVPEALQTIIDHQEGIERAALRLTHAESAYILGRGLSYGPSQELALKLKETSYLHAQAYSSAEFQHGPIAAVDATDPIILLGLDDGTLESNILVAQRLRDLDADLTILSSNLKLLAFANAEIKLPAGHGATQAFEQILCGQLLALHLTQSKRLDPDQPRNLKKVTQTM
;
A
#
# COMPACT_ATOMS: atom_id res chain seq x y z
N MET A 1 14.17 -3.20 -20.42
CA MET A 1 13.70 -3.17 -19.02
C MET A 1 13.55 -1.71 -18.65
N THR A 2 12.35 -1.30 -18.27
CA THR A 2 12.07 0.07 -17.81
C THR A 2 12.61 0.26 -16.39
N HIS A 3 12.77 1.50 -15.93
CA HIS A 3 13.09 1.79 -14.53
C HIS A 3 12.03 1.19 -13.60
N PHE A 4 10.74 1.33 -13.95
CA PHE A 4 9.65 0.74 -13.17
C PHE A 4 9.79 -0.79 -13.04
N GLU A 5 10.11 -1.51 -14.13
CA GLU A 5 10.34 -2.96 -14.06
C GLU A 5 11.57 -3.32 -13.23
N GLN A 6 12.68 -2.60 -13.40
CA GLN A 6 13.90 -2.82 -12.64
C GLN A 6 13.64 -2.64 -11.13
N GLU A 7 12.96 -1.57 -10.75
CA GLU A 7 12.68 -1.23 -9.36
C GLU A 7 11.69 -2.21 -8.72
N ILE A 8 10.73 -2.73 -9.49
CA ILE A 8 9.88 -3.84 -9.04
C ILE A 8 10.72 -5.07 -8.68
N ARG A 9 11.72 -5.41 -9.50
CA ARG A 9 12.60 -6.57 -9.29
C ARG A 9 13.60 -6.37 -8.14
N GLU A 10 13.89 -5.14 -7.75
CA GLU A 10 14.76 -4.82 -6.61
C GLU A 10 14.07 -5.02 -5.25
N GLN A 11 12.73 -5.08 -5.22
CA GLN A 11 11.93 -5.13 -3.99
C GLN A 11 12.33 -6.24 -3.01
N PRO A 12 12.53 -7.52 -3.43
CA PRO A 12 12.96 -8.56 -2.50
C PRO A 12 14.26 -8.21 -1.78
N ALA A 13 15.25 -7.66 -2.49
CA ALA A 13 16.52 -7.28 -1.90
C ALA A 13 16.36 -6.10 -0.93
N VAL A 14 15.59 -5.08 -1.30
CA VAL A 14 15.30 -3.93 -0.42
C VAL A 14 14.63 -4.40 0.88
N LEU A 15 13.62 -5.26 0.79
CA LEU A 15 12.89 -5.70 1.99
C LEU A 15 13.76 -6.56 2.92
N ARG A 16 14.70 -7.35 2.39
CA ARG A 16 15.69 -8.08 3.22
C ARG A 16 16.55 -7.15 4.07
N HIS A 17 16.95 -6.00 3.52
CA HIS A 17 17.73 -5.02 4.28
C HIS A 17 16.90 -4.40 5.40
N ILE A 18 15.63 -4.07 5.14
CA ILE A 18 14.71 -3.50 6.13
C ILE A 18 14.48 -4.48 7.30
N LEU A 19 14.32 -5.78 7.01
CA LEU A 19 14.16 -6.81 8.04
C LEU A 19 15.35 -6.92 9.00
N GLN A 20 16.53 -6.44 8.60
CA GLN A 20 17.76 -6.46 9.39
C GLN A 20 18.01 -5.14 10.14
N ASP A 21 17.19 -4.12 9.93
CA ASP A 21 17.38 -2.80 10.53
C ASP A 21 17.00 -2.79 12.02
N ALA A 22 18.02 -2.77 12.87
CA ALA A 22 17.88 -2.71 14.32
C ALA A 22 17.16 -1.44 14.80
N ALA A 23 17.22 -0.33 14.05
CA ALA A 23 16.58 0.92 14.42
C ALA A 23 15.05 0.77 14.54
N ILE A 24 14.43 -0.06 13.69
CA ILE A 24 12.98 -0.31 13.76
C ILE A 24 12.61 -0.94 15.10
N LYS A 25 13.38 -1.93 15.54
CA LYS A 25 13.18 -2.57 16.84
C LYS A 25 13.43 -1.58 17.98
N GLU A 26 14.50 -0.79 17.92
CA GLU A 26 14.81 0.20 18.96
C GLU A 26 13.71 1.26 19.10
N VAL A 27 13.18 1.76 17.98
CA VAL A 27 12.05 2.70 18.00
C VAL A 27 10.80 2.02 18.56
N ALA A 28 10.50 0.79 18.15
CA ALA A 28 9.36 0.05 18.69
C ALA A 28 9.44 -0.13 20.23
N GLU A 29 10.61 -0.49 20.76
CA GLU A 29 10.81 -0.63 22.21
C GLU A 29 10.66 0.70 22.95
N LYS A 30 11.07 1.82 22.35
CA LYS A 30 10.80 3.16 22.93
C LYS A 30 9.31 3.45 22.94
N LEU A 31 8.61 3.26 21.81
CA LEU A 31 7.17 3.54 21.71
C LEU A 31 6.32 2.67 22.65
N LYS A 32 6.74 1.44 22.98
CA LYS A 32 6.08 0.60 24.01
C LYS A 32 6.03 1.26 25.39
N THR A 33 7.03 2.08 25.72
CA THR A 33 7.14 2.72 27.04
C THR A 33 6.42 4.06 27.11
N GLU A 34 5.95 4.57 25.97
CA GLU A 34 5.23 5.84 25.86
C GLU A 34 3.73 5.60 26.07
N ASP A 35 3.05 6.54 26.72
CA ASP A 35 1.59 6.53 26.83
C ASP A 35 0.97 7.02 25.51
N ILE A 36 0.83 6.12 24.53
CA ILE A 36 0.24 6.43 23.22
C ILE A 36 -1.17 5.87 23.16
N SER A 37 -2.14 6.76 22.92
CA SER A 37 -3.57 6.41 22.86
C SER A 37 -4.14 6.43 21.44
N LEU A 38 -3.46 7.09 20.50
CA LEU A 38 -3.82 7.10 19.08
C LEU A 38 -2.61 7.40 18.19
N ILE A 39 -2.73 7.05 16.92
CA ILE A 39 -1.75 7.39 15.89
C ILE A 39 -2.40 8.31 14.85
N LEU A 40 -1.74 9.43 14.55
CA LEU A 40 -2.15 10.40 13.54
C LEU A 40 -1.14 10.36 12.40
N THR A 41 -1.57 10.14 11.17
CA THR A 41 -0.66 10.02 10.02
C THR A 41 -0.75 11.21 9.10
N LEU A 42 0.37 11.57 8.47
CA LEU A 42 0.48 12.59 7.43
C LEU A 42 1.18 11.99 6.21
N ALA A 43 0.46 11.84 5.11
CA ALA A 43 0.98 11.26 3.88
C ALA A 43 0.22 11.78 2.65
N ARG A 44 0.71 11.46 1.45
CA ARG A 44 0.06 11.76 0.17
C ARG A 44 0.27 10.63 -0.83
N GLY A 45 -0.69 10.45 -1.74
CA GLY A 45 -0.57 9.52 -2.88
C GLY A 45 -0.27 8.09 -2.43
N SER A 46 0.71 7.44 -3.06
CA SER A 46 1.13 6.09 -2.71
C SER A 46 1.49 5.95 -1.21
N SER A 47 2.11 6.95 -0.59
CA SER A 47 2.40 6.87 0.84
C SER A 47 1.15 6.86 1.73
N ASP A 48 0.06 7.49 1.30
CA ASP A 48 -1.22 7.48 2.02
C ASP A 48 -1.98 6.16 1.82
N ASN A 49 -1.82 5.53 0.65
CA ASN A 49 -2.28 4.16 0.43
C ASN A 49 -1.53 3.15 1.34
N ALA A 50 -0.22 3.35 1.56
CA ALA A 50 0.57 2.53 2.49
C ALA A 50 0.12 2.76 3.95
N VAL A 51 -0.19 4.00 4.32
CA VAL A 51 -0.81 4.34 5.60
C VAL A 51 -2.15 3.62 5.78
N THR A 52 -2.96 3.49 4.73
CA THR A 52 -4.23 2.76 4.82
C THR A 52 -4.02 1.28 5.19
N PHE A 53 -2.97 0.63 4.67
CA PHE A 53 -2.57 -0.70 5.15
C PHE A 53 -2.19 -0.68 6.65
N PHE A 54 -1.39 0.30 7.06
CA PHE A 54 -0.97 0.46 8.45
C PHE A 54 -2.12 0.72 9.42
N VAL A 55 -3.18 1.41 9.01
CA VAL A 55 -4.40 1.61 9.81
C VAL A 55 -4.97 0.27 10.29
N TYR A 56 -5.13 -0.69 9.38
CA TYR A 56 -5.64 -2.02 9.73
C TYR A 56 -4.63 -2.81 10.58
N LEU A 57 -3.34 -2.73 10.22
CA LEU A 57 -2.30 -3.48 10.92
C LEU A 57 -2.12 -3.02 12.37
N ALA A 58 -2.01 -1.70 12.61
CA ALA A 58 -1.91 -1.14 13.94
C ALA A 58 -3.19 -1.38 14.76
N GLY A 59 -4.36 -1.23 14.15
CA GLY A 59 -5.63 -1.54 14.82
C GLY A 59 -5.70 -3.00 15.28
N GLN A 60 -5.27 -3.94 14.43
CA GLN A 60 -5.32 -5.38 14.73
C GLN A 60 -4.29 -5.82 15.78
N TYR A 61 -3.05 -5.33 15.70
CA TYR A 61 -1.94 -5.84 16.52
C TYR A 61 -1.60 -4.97 17.74
N LEU A 62 -1.93 -3.68 17.71
CA LEU A 62 -1.67 -2.74 18.81
C LEU A 62 -2.95 -2.31 19.53
N GLY A 63 -4.12 -2.51 18.91
CA GLY A 63 -5.38 -1.97 19.44
C GLY A 63 -5.44 -0.44 19.41
N LEU A 64 -4.55 0.21 18.66
CA LEU A 64 -4.48 1.66 18.58
C LEU A 64 -5.29 2.16 17.37
N PRO A 65 -6.19 3.15 17.58
CA PRO A 65 -6.84 3.81 16.46
C PRO A 65 -5.82 4.62 15.66
N VAL A 66 -5.96 4.58 14.34
CA VAL A 66 -5.13 5.34 13.41
C VAL A 66 -6.03 6.22 12.56
N ALA A 67 -5.71 7.51 12.45
CA ALA A 67 -6.41 8.45 11.59
C ALA A 67 -5.43 9.18 10.67
N SER A 68 -5.73 9.19 9.36
CA SER A 68 -4.99 10.01 8.40
C SER A 68 -5.51 11.44 8.43
N LEU A 69 -4.60 12.38 8.66
CA LEU A 69 -4.89 13.80 8.68
C LEU A 69 -4.64 14.39 7.30
N PRO A 70 -5.64 15.04 6.67
CA PRO A 70 -5.43 15.75 5.42
C PRO A 70 -4.37 16.85 5.61
N PRO A 71 -3.24 16.81 4.87
CA PRO A 71 -2.16 17.78 5.09
C PRO A 71 -2.58 19.26 4.89
N SER A 72 -3.63 19.50 4.10
CA SER A 72 -4.20 20.84 3.88
C SER A 72 -4.76 21.49 5.15
N LEU A 73 -5.13 20.72 6.18
CA LEU A 73 -5.50 21.26 7.50
C LEU A 73 -4.40 22.16 8.08
N PHE A 74 -3.15 21.88 7.74
CA PHE A 74 -1.99 22.57 8.25
C PHE A 74 -1.44 23.60 7.27
N SER A 75 -1.25 23.22 6.01
CA SER A 75 -0.64 24.12 5.03
C SER A 75 -1.59 25.22 4.54
N VAL A 76 -2.89 24.92 4.41
CA VAL A 76 -3.89 25.89 3.91
C VAL A 76 -4.64 26.54 5.07
N TYR A 77 -5.18 25.72 5.98
CA TYR A 77 -6.05 26.21 7.04
C TYR A 77 -5.31 26.64 8.31
N ALA A 78 -4.01 26.33 8.43
CA ALA A 78 -3.20 26.61 9.61
C ALA A 78 -3.88 26.18 10.93
N SER A 79 -4.57 25.04 10.89
CA SER A 79 -5.40 24.57 12.00
C SER A 79 -4.53 24.15 13.18
N THR A 80 -4.96 24.53 14.39
CA THR A 80 -4.41 23.98 15.63
C THR A 80 -5.21 22.75 16.05
N MET A 81 -4.50 21.70 16.44
CA MET A 81 -5.11 20.40 16.76
C MET A 81 -4.89 20.07 18.24
N LYS A 82 -5.91 19.48 18.87
CA LYS A 82 -5.79 18.91 20.22
C LYS A 82 -5.29 17.47 20.09
N LEU A 83 -4.07 17.22 20.53
CA LEU A 83 -3.37 15.97 20.22
C LEU A 83 -3.52 14.89 21.29
N GLY A 84 -3.81 15.26 22.54
CA GLY A 84 -3.80 14.29 23.64
C GLY A 84 -2.47 13.54 23.68
N SER A 85 -2.51 12.23 23.94
CA SER A 85 -1.33 11.37 23.86
C SER A 85 -1.24 10.67 22.49
N ALA A 86 -1.09 11.47 21.43
CA ALA A 86 -0.95 10.99 20.05
C ALA A 86 0.52 10.81 19.63
N LEU A 87 0.79 9.74 18.89
CA LEU A 87 1.96 9.63 18.03
C LEU A 87 1.62 10.18 16.63
N VAL A 88 2.41 11.12 16.14
CA VAL A 88 2.25 11.67 14.78
C VAL A 88 3.27 11.03 13.85
N VAL A 89 2.81 10.38 12.78
CA VAL A 89 3.67 9.68 11.82
C VAL A 89 3.64 10.37 10.46
N GLY A 90 4.74 11.00 10.08
CA GLY A 90 4.93 11.51 8.72
C GLY A 90 5.49 10.44 7.81
N VAL A 91 4.81 10.16 6.69
CA VAL A 91 5.24 9.15 5.71
C VAL A 91 5.42 9.80 4.35
N SER A 92 6.65 9.76 3.82
CA SER A 92 6.99 10.35 2.53
C SER A 92 8.21 9.70 1.94
N GLN A 93 8.17 9.28 0.67
CA GLN A 93 9.33 8.73 -0.02
C GLN A 93 10.51 9.72 0.02
N SER A 94 10.31 10.96 -0.44
CA SER A 94 11.36 11.96 -0.51
C SER A 94 11.70 12.59 0.85
N GLY A 95 10.72 12.63 1.76
CA GLY A 95 10.80 13.39 3.01
C GLY A 95 10.73 14.92 2.81
N GLU A 96 10.34 15.38 1.61
CA GLU A 96 10.34 16.79 1.20
C GLU A 96 8.96 17.30 0.76
N SER A 97 7.88 16.51 0.95
CA SER A 97 6.53 16.99 0.63
C SER A 97 6.14 18.14 1.58
N SER A 98 6.03 19.35 1.04
CA SER A 98 5.81 20.60 1.79
C SER A 98 4.68 20.50 2.79
N ASP A 99 3.52 19.98 2.39
CA ASP A 99 2.38 19.87 3.30
C ASP A 99 2.60 18.86 4.43
N VAL A 100 3.26 17.72 4.13
CA VAL A 100 3.55 16.68 5.13
C VAL A 100 4.62 17.19 6.11
N VAL A 101 5.67 17.82 5.60
CA VAL A 101 6.72 18.47 6.39
C VAL A 101 6.11 19.55 7.29
N LYS A 102 5.25 20.42 6.74
CA LYS A 102 4.63 21.49 7.51
C LYS A 102 3.69 20.96 8.59
N GLY A 103 2.89 19.96 8.28
CA GLY A 103 2.03 19.29 9.26
C GLY A 103 2.85 18.67 10.39
N LEU A 104 3.91 17.93 10.06
CA LEU A 104 4.74 17.29 11.07
C LEU A 104 5.48 18.32 11.95
N GLU A 105 5.97 19.40 11.35
CA GLU A 105 6.61 20.51 12.06
C GLU A 105 5.66 21.13 13.09
N LEU A 106 4.45 21.50 12.67
CA LEU A 106 3.46 22.14 13.53
C LEU A 106 3.01 21.23 14.66
N LEU A 107 2.77 19.95 14.36
CA LEU A 107 2.32 18.99 15.37
C LEU A 107 3.43 18.64 16.36
N THR A 108 4.67 18.45 15.89
CA THR A 108 5.83 18.23 16.76
C THR A 108 6.08 19.45 17.64
N GLY A 109 6.03 20.66 17.07
CA GLY A 109 6.17 21.92 17.82
C GLY A 109 5.06 22.15 18.85
N ALA A 110 3.87 21.57 18.63
CA ALA A 110 2.77 21.55 19.59
C ALA A 110 2.91 20.46 20.67
N GLY A 111 4.03 19.73 20.69
CA GLY A 111 4.36 18.76 21.73
C GLY A 111 3.98 17.31 21.42
N ALA A 112 3.49 16.99 20.22
CA ALA A 112 3.28 15.60 19.84
C ALA A 112 4.61 14.86 19.70
N LYS A 113 4.63 13.59 20.14
CA LYS A 113 5.69 12.66 19.74
C LYS A 113 5.57 12.41 18.24
N SER A 114 6.70 12.44 17.55
CA SER A 114 6.71 12.32 16.09
C SER A 114 7.65 11.25 15.57
N LEU A 115 7.20 10.53 14.55
CA LEU A 115 7.96 9.54 13.79
C LEU A 115 7.95 9.93 12.32
N ALA A 116 9.11 9.95 11.66
CA ALA A 116 9.22 10.07 10.21
C ALA A 116 9.59 8.72 9.60
N ILE A 117 8.90 8.35 8.52
CA ILE A 117 9.26 7.22 7.65
C ILE A 117 9.57 7.79 6.26
N SER A 118 10.85 7.81 5.90
CA SER A 118 11.30 8.35 4.61
C SER A 118 12.46 7.57 4.02
N ASN A 119 12.75 7.77 2.73
CA ASN A 119 13.86 7.11 2.04
C ASN A 119 15.14 7.97 2.03
N ASN A 120 15.24 8.93 2.95
CA ASN A 120 16.38 9.84 3.06
C ASN A 120 16.53 10.34 4.51
N ALA A 121 17.55 9.86 5.22
CA ALA A 121 17.90 10.30 6.57
C ALA A 121 18.25 11.79 6.71
N GLN A 122 18.59 12.47 5.61
CA GLN A 122 18.91 13.89 5.61
C GLN A 122 17.72 14.79 5.23
N SER A 123 16.54 14.19 5.00
CA SER A 123 15.34 14.91 4.60
C SER A 123 14.80 15.86 5.67
N SER A 124 14.03 16.86 5.24
CA SER A 124 13.33 17.78 6.14
C SER A 124 12.46 17.04 7.16
N LEU A 125 11.72 16.03 6.69
CA LEU A 125 10.87 15.21 7.56
C LEU A 125 11.67 14.45 8.64
N ALA A 126 12.83 13.88 8.27
CA ALA A 126 13.70 13.16 9.19
C ALA A 126 14.28 14.08 10.28
N LYS A 127 14.62 15.33 9.94
CA LYS A 127 15.18 16.31 10.88
C LYS A 127 14.16 16.85 11.89
N ILE A 128 12.88 16.87 11.52
CA ILE A 128 11.80 17.38 12.37
C ILE A 128 11.36 16.34 13.40
N ALA A 129 11.34 15.06 13.03
CA ALA A 129 10.74 14.02 13.84
C ALA A 129 11.56 13.65 15.08
N SER A 130 10.87 13.23 16.15
CA SER A 130 11.52 12.68 17.35
C SER A 130 12.22 11.35 17.09
N TYR A 131 11.65 10.56 16.16
CA TYR A 131 12.19 9.30 15.67
C TYR A 131 12.19 9.31 14.15
N HIS A 132 13.16 8.65 13.54
CA HIS A 132 13.21 8.44 12.09
C HIS A 132 13.49 6.98 11.79
N LEU A 133 12.75 6.42 10.82
CA LEU A 133 13.00 5.11 10.25
C LEU A 133 13.23 5.28 8.75
N GLU A 134 14.44 4.93 8.31
CA GLU A 134 14.82 5.02 6.91
C GLU A 134 14.38 3.78 6.15
N GLN A 135 13.79 3.98 4.96
CA GLN A 135 13.38 2.88 4.10
C GLN A 135 14.55 2.17 3.41
N ASN A 136 15.67 2.88 3.21
CA ASN A 136 16.87 2.38 2.53
C ASN A 136 16.60 1.65 1.20
N ALA A 137 15.60 2.10 0.44
CA ALA A 137 15.17 1.53 -0.83
C ALA A 137 16.08 1.91 -2.02
N GLY A 138 17.14 2.67 -1.76
CA GLY A 138 17.97 3.28 -2.81
C GLY A 138 17.20 4.33 -3.61
N HIS A 139 17.79 4.82 -4.71
CA HIS A 139 17.12 5.79 -5.57
C HIS A 139 16.05 5.10 -6.43
N GLU A 140 14.83 5.62 -6.41
CA GLU A 140 13.70 5.14 -7.23
C GLU A 140 13.47 6.13 -8.37
N GLN A 141 13.96 5.86 -9.57
CA GLN A 141 13.87 6.68 -10.78
C GLN A 141 12.47 6.74 -11.37
N ALA A 142 11.69 5.66 -11.35
CA ALA A 142 10.36 5.66 -11.93
C ALA A 142 9.46 6.73 -11.28
N VAL A 143 8.58 7.33 -12.08
CA VAL A 143 7.60 8.30 -11.57
C VAL A 143 6.55 7.59 -10.70
N ALA A 144 6.09 6.42 -11.15
CA ALA A 144 5.20 5.57 -10.38
C ALA A 144 6.00 4.86 -9.28
N ALA A 145 5.67 5.15 -8.02
CA ALA A 145 6.28 4.49 -6.87
C ALA A 145 6.12 2.96 -6.97
N SER A 146 7.18 2.21 -6.64
CA SER A 146 7.20 0.76 -6.63
C SER A 146 7.84 0.25 -5.34
N LYS A 147 9.17 0.15 -5.31
CA LYS A 147 9.93 -0.34 -4.16
C LYS A 147 9.76 0.52 -2.93
N THR A 148 9.65 1.84 -3.08
CA THR A 148 9.49 2.73 -1.91
C THR A 148 8.15 2.50 -1.21
N PHE A 149 7.10 2.16 -1.96
CA PHE A 149 5.80 1.81 -1.38
C PHE A 149 5.87 0.53 -0.54
N LEU A 150 6.44 -0.56 -1.09
CA LEU A 150 6.60 -1.80 -0.32
C LEU A 150 7.58 -1.64 0.86
N SER A 151 8.61 -0.81 0.71
CA SER A 151 9.50 -0.45 1.82
C SER A 151 8.76 0.26 2.96
N GLN A 152 7.86 1.20 2.64
CA GLN A 152 7.01 1.86 3.64
C GLN A 152 6.15 0.84 4.38
N MET A 153 5.49 -0.07 3.65
CA MET A 153 4.71 -1.15 4.26
C MET A 153 5.58 -2.05 5.16
N MET A 154 6.79 -2.41 4.72
CA MET A 154 7.69 -3.28 5.48
C MET A 154 8.19 -2.61 6.76
N VAL A 155 8.61 -1.34 6.70
CA VAL A 155 9.02 -0.58 7.89
C VAL A 155 7.88 -0.51 8.90
N MET A 156 6.67 -0.16 8.45
CA MET A 156 5.49 -0.09 9.31
C MET A 156 5.10 -1.46 9.88
N ALA A 157 5.22 -2.53 9.10
CA ALA A 157 4.91 -3.88 9.56
C ALA A 157 5.93 -4.39 10.58
N CYS A 158 7.23 -4.19 10.35
CA CYS A 158 8.28 -4.51 11.32
C CYS A 158 8.10 -3.70 12.61
N LEU A 159 7.76 -2.41 12.50
CA LEU A 159 7.48 -1.55 13.66
C LEU A 159 6.33 -2.13 14.49
N VAL A 160 5.21 -2.48 13.87
CA VAL A 160 4.04 -3.08 14.55
C VAL A 160 4.37 -4.46 15.12
N ALA A 161 5.12 -5.28 14.40
CA ALA A 161 5.50 -6.62 14.86
C ALA A 161 6.41 -6.57 16.09
N HIS A 162 7.33 -5.61 16.16
CA HIS A 162 8.16 -5.37 17.34
C HIS A 162 7.37 -4.70 18.47
N TRP A 163 6.53 -3.70 18.17
CA TRP A 163 5.75 -2.96 19.16
C TRP A 163 4.69 -3.85 19.84
N SER A 164 3.99 -4.69 19.08
CA SER A 164 3.05 -5.68 19.64
C SER A 164 3.75 -6.85 20.35
N GLY A 165 5.02 -7.10 20.02
CA GLY A 165 5.72 -8.32 20.43
C GLY A 165 5.23 -9.60 19.71
N SER A 166 4.44 -9.47 18.63
CA SER A 166 3.91 -10.60 17.89
C SER A 166 5.01 -11.37 17.17
N ARG A 167 5.42 -12.53 17.72
CA ARG A 167 6.44 -13.38 17.11
C ARG A 167 5.95 -14.01 15.80
N ASP A 168 4.67 -14.31 15.71
CA ASP A 168 4.04 -14.85 14.49
C ASP A 168 4.16 -13.88 13.32
N LEU A 169 3.84 -12.59 13.54
CA LEU A 169 3.99 -11.56 12.51
C LEU A 169 5.46 -11.35 12.11
N GLN A 170 6.39 -11.36 13.07
CA GLN A 170 7.83 -11.26 12.77
C GLN A 170 8.30 -12.40 11.87
N LEU A 171 7.98 -13.65 12.22
CA LEU A 171 8.34 -14.83 11.43
C LEU A 171 7.68 -14.85 10.04
N ALA A 172 6.48 -14.30 9.93
CA ALA A 172 5.81 -14.16 8.64
C ALA A 172 6.54 -13.14 7.76
N LEU A 173 6.90 -11.97 8.30
CA LEU A 173 7.60 -10.91 7.55
C LEU A 173 8.96 -11.36 7.00
N GLU A 174 9.69 -12.22 7.73
CA GLU A 174 10.95 -12.84 7.27
C GLU A 174 10.80 -13.59 5.94
N LYS A 175 9.61 -14.11 5.62
CA LYS A 175 9.33 -14.90 4.41
C LYS A 175 8.91 -14.06 3.21
N VAL A 176 8.52 -12.79 3.42
CA VAL A 176 8.02 -11.92 2.35
C VAL A 176 9.00 -11.83 1.17
N PRO A 177 10.32 -11.58 1.35
CA PRO A 177 11.23 -11.46 0.21
C PRO A 177 11.30 -12.69 -0.68
N GLU A 178 11.19 -13.89 -0.12
CA GLU A 178 11.19 -15.14 -0.90
C GLU A 178 9.89 -15.33 -1.69
N ALA A 179 8.75 -15.02 -1.06
CA ALA A 179 7.44 -15.04 -1.72
C ALA A 179 7.39 -14.04 -2.90
N LEU A 180 7.93 -12.83 -2.70
CA LEU A 180 8.04 -11.82 -3.76
C LEU A 180 8.94 -12.30 -4.92
N GLN A 181 10.05 -12.95 -4.61
CA GLN A 181 10.94 -13.50 -5.65
C GLN A 181 10.22 -14.57 -6.47
N THR A 182 9.47 -15.46 -5.82
CA THR A 182 8.70 -16.52 -6.50
C THR A 182 7.67 -15.93 -7.47
N ILE A 183 7.01 -14.83 -7.10
CA ILE A 183 6.07 -14.13 -8.00
C ILE A 183 6.81 -13.47 -9.18
N ILE A 184 7.98 -12.87 -8.95
CA ILE A 184 8.80 -12.30 -10.04
C ILE A 184 9.22 -13.38 -11.04
N ASP A 185 9.47 -14.60 -10.58
CA ASP A 185 9.90 -15.71 -11.42
C ASP A 185 8.74 -16.41 -12.15
N HIS A 186 7.49 -16.24 -11.68
CA HIS A 186 6.28 -16.90 -12.21
C HIS A 186 5.11 -15.93 -12.40
N GLN A 187 4.97 -15.39 -13.62
CA GLN A 187 4.07 -14.27 -13.92
C GLN A 187 2.90 -14.63 -14.86
N GLU A 188 2.72 -15.90 -15.25
CA GLU A 188 1.79 -16.30 -16.32
C GLU A 188 0.32 -15.95 -16.02
N GLY A 189 -0.09 -16.00 -14.74
CA GLY A 189 -1.41 -15.54 -14.32
C GLY A 189 -1.58 -14.02 -14.47
N ILE A 190 -0.53 -13.27 -14.14
CA ILE A 190 -0.51 -11.80 -14.17
C ILE A 190 -0.55 -11.31 -15.62
N GLU A 191 0.25 -11.90 -16.51
CA GLU A 191 0.27 -11.58 -17.94
C GLU A 191 -1.10 -11.85 -18.59
N ARG A 192 -1.73 -12.98 -18.28
CA ARG A 192 -3.09 -13.28 -18.78
C ARG A 192 -4.12 -12.29 -18.29
N ALA A 193 -4.07 -11.89 -17.01
CA ALA A 193 -4.95 -10.87 -16.47
C ALA A 193 -4.73 -9.50 -17.15
N ALA A 194 -3.47 -9.12 -17.40
CA ALA A 194 -3.14 -7.87 -18.10
C ALA A 194 -3.74 -7.83 -19.51
N LEU A 195 -3.66 -8.92 -20.27
CA LEU A 195 -4.21 -9.01 -21.61
C LEU A 195 -5.72 -8.74 -21.64
N ARG A 196 -6.47 -9.25 -20.65
CA ARG A 196 -7.92 -9.01 -20.54
C ARG A 196 -8.27 -7.53 -20.34
N LEU A 197 -7.40 -6.78 -19.66
CA LEU A 197 -7.58 -5.36 -19.37
C LEU A 197 -7.15 -4.44 -20.53
N THR A 198 -6.56 -4.97 -21.60
CA THR A 198 -5.92 -4.17 -22.68
C THR A 198 -6.89 -3.18 -23.34
N HIS A 199 -8.16 -3.56 -23.48
CA HIS A 199 -9.19 -2.73 -24.11
C HIS A 199 -10.14 -2.06 -23.10
N ALA A 200 -9.92 -2.27 -21.81
CA ALA A 200 -10.74 -1.66 -20.77
C ALA A 200 -10.45 -0.15 -20.69
N GLU A 201 -11.52 0.64 -20.59
CA GLU A 201 -11.49 2.08 -20.35
C GLU A 201 -11.59 2.38 -18.84
N SER A 202 -12.34 1.56 -18.12
CA SER A 202 -12.62 1.66 -16.69
C SER A 202 -12.32 0.32 -15.99
N ALA A 203 -12.05 0.34 -14.69
CA ALA A 203 -11.97 -0.87 -13.87
C ALA A 203 -12.24 -0.58 -12.38
N TYR A 204 -12.79 -1.55 -11.67
CA TYR A 204 -12.99 -1.48 -10.22
C TYR A 204 -12.01 -2.38 -9.49
N ILE A 205 -11.32 -1.84 -8.48
CA ILE A 205 -10.38 -2.59 -7.66
C ILE A 205 -10.96 -2.73 -6.25
N LEU A 206 -11.23 -3.96 -5.83
CA LEU A 206 -11.89 -4.25 -4.57
C LEU A 206 -10.90 -4.81 -3.56
N GLY A 207 -10.89 -4.28 -2.36
CA GLY A 207 -10.12 -4.81 -1.24
C GLY A 207 -10.86 -4.63 0.08
N ARG A 208 -10.51 -5.42 1.09
CA ARG A 208 -11.07 -5.28 2.45
C ARG A 208 -9.99 -5.53 3.48
N GLY A 209 -10.05 -4.83 4.61
CA GLY A 209 -9.05 -4.97 5.66
C GLY A 209 -7.67 -4.60 5.12
N LEU A 210 -6.69 -5.48 5.36
CA LEU A 210 -5.30 -5.31 4.94
C LEU A 210 -5.14 -5.22 3.41
N SER A 211 -6.13 -5.64 2.60
CA SER A 211 -6.14 -5.45 1.14
C SER A 211 -6.70 -4.10 0.68
N TYR A 212 -7.28 -3.28 1.55
CA TYR A 212 -7.88 -2.01 1.11
C TYR A 212 -6.82 -0.99 0.65
N GLY A 213 -5.76 -0.77 1.44
CA GLY A 213 -4.61 0.04 0.99
C GLY A 213 -4.01 -0.47 -0.32
N PRO A 214 -3.74 -1.79 -0.45
CA PRO A 214 -3.34 -2.40 -1.71
C PRO A 214 -4.28 -2.18 -2.90
N SER A 215 -5.59 -2.21 -2.69
CA SER A 215 -6.56 -1.92 -3.76
C SER A 215 -6.46 -0.48 -4.26
N GLN A 216 -6.24 0.48 -3.34
CA GLN A 216 -6.06 1.88 -3.68
C GLN A 216 -4.75 2.11 -4.44
N GLU A 217 -3.67 1.44 -4.03
CA GLU A 217 -2.39 1.53 -4.71
C GLU A 217 -2.43 0.93 -6.11
N LEU A 218 -3.03 -0.26 -6.28
CA LEU A 218 -3.19 -0.85 -7.60
C LEU A 218 -4.02 0.06 -8.52
N ALA A 219 -5.14 0.61 -8.04
CA ALA A 219 -5.92 1.56 -8.82
C ALA A 219 -5.10 2.79 -9.21
N LEU A 220 -4.25 3.30 -8.31
CA LEU A 220 -3.35 4.41 -8.62
C LEU A 220 -2.33 4.02 -9.70
N LYS A 221 -1.65 2.87 -9.58
CA LYS A 221 -0.66 2.42 -10.57
C LYS A 221 -1.27 2.21 -11.95
N LEU A 222 -2.47 1.63 -12.03
CA LEU A 222 -3.18 1.44 -13.31
C LEU A 222 -3.48 2.78 -13.98
N LYS A 223 -3.93 3.79 -13.21
CA LYS A 223 -4.16 5.15 -13.72
C LYS A 223 -2.87 5.82 -14.19
N GLU A 224 -1.82 5.77 -13.38
CA GLU A 224 -0.57 6.47 -13.67
C GLU A 224 0.17 5.88 -14.87
N THR A 225 0.25 4.55 -14.96
CA THR A 225 1.12 3.86 -15.93
C THR A 225 0.39 3.46 -17.20
N SER A 226 -0.91 3.17 -17.14
CA SER A 226 -1.67 2.60 -18.27
C SER A 226 -2.86 3.45 -18.71
N TYR A 227 -3.14 4.54 -18.00
CA TYR A 227 -4.29 5.43 -18.18
C TYR A 227 -5.66 4.74 -18.11
N LEU A 228 -5.72 3.54 -17.54
CA LEU A 228 -6.97 2.86 -17.21
C LEU A 228 -7.65 3.63 -16.08
N HIS A 229 -8.92 4.03 -16.25
CA HIS A 229 -9.68 4.68 -15.19
C HIS A 229 -10.03 3.65 -14.11
N ALA A 230 -9.07 3.39 -13.23
CA ALA A 230 -9.24 2.45 -12.12
C ALA A 230 -9.69 3.18 -10.85
N GLN A 231 -10.74 2.66 -10.22
CA GLN A 231 -11.25 3.16 -8.95
C GLN A 231 -11.26 2.06 -7.89
N ALA A 232 -10.68 2.37 -6.73
CA ALA A 232 -10.65 1.44 -5.61
C ALA A 232 -11.86 1.61 -4.70
N TYR A 233 -12.41 0.50 -4.24
CA TYR A 233 -13.49 0.45 -3.26
C TYR A 233 -13.22 -0.59 -2.18
N SER A 234 -13.71 -0.30 -0.98
CA SER A 234 -13.90 -1.36 0.01
C SER A 234 -14.89 -2.37 -0.56
N SER A 235 -14.58 -3.66 -0.54
CA SER A 235 -15.49 -4.69 -1.08
C SER A 235 -16.83 -4.71 -0.34
N ALA A 236 -16.88 -4.25 0.91
CA ALA A 236 -18.11 -4.05 1.66
C ALA A 236 -18.91 -2.84 1.14
N GLU A 237 -18.26 -1.67 1.02
CA GLU A 237 -18.91 -0.43 0.57
C GLU A 237 -19.35 -0.50 -0.90
N PHE A 238 -18.67 -1.29 -1.71
CA PHE A 238 -19.03 -1.49 -3.12
C PHE A 238 -20.47 -1.97 -3.27
N GLN A 239 -20.95 -2.80 -2.34
CA GLN A 239 -22.32 -3.33 -2.35
C GLN A 239 -23.39 -2.29 -1.97
N HIS A 240 -22.99 -1.13 -1.43
CA HIS A 240 -23.88 -0.10 -0.91
C HIS A 240 -24.13 1.06 -1.88
N GLY A 241 -23.90 0.84 -3.18
CA GLY A 241 -24.17 1.83 -4.22
C GLY A 241 -23.33 1.64 -5.48
N PRO A 242 -21.98 1.58 -5.35
CA PRO A 242 -21.09 1.47 -6.51
C PRO A 242 -21.37 0.28 -7.42
N ILE A 243 -21.83 -0.85 -6.87
CA ILE A 243 -22.21 -2.04 -7.64
C ILE A 243 -23.28 -1.76 -8.71
N ALA A 244 -24.12 -0.72 -8.54
CA ALA A 244 -25.11 -0.33 -9.53
C ALA A 244 -24.50 0.26 -10.81
N ALA A 245 -23.24 0.69 -10.76
CA ALA A 245 -22.50 1.21 -11.91
C ALA A 245 -21.77 0.11 -12.71
N VAL A 246 -21.77 -1.14 -12.23
CA VAL A 246 -21.12 -2.26 -12.91
C VAL A 246 -21.90 -2.62 -14.16
N ASP A 247 -21.27 -2.46 -15.32
CA ASP A 247 -21.68 -3.11 -16.57
C ASP A 247 -20.93 -4.44 -16.74
N ALA A 248 -21.46 -5.36 -17.56
CA ALA A 248 -20.81 -6.63 -17.90
C ALA A 248 -19.43 -6.45 -18.56
N THR A 249 -19.15 -5.25 -19.06
CA THR A 249 -17.87 -4.90 -19.68
C THR A 249 -16.84 -4.30 -18.73
N ASP A 250 -17.22 -3.90 -17.50
CA ASP A 250 -16.29 -3.29 -16.55
C ASP A 250 -15.52 -4.36 -15.78
N PRO A 251 -14.18 -4.48 -15.96
CA PRO A 251 -13.39 -5.44 -15.22
C PRO A 251 -13.36 -5.09 -13.74
N ILE A 252 -13.51 -6.12 -12.92
CA ILE A 252 -13.39 -6.04 -11.47
C ILE A 252 -12.20 -6.87 -11.03
N ILE A 253 -11.30 -6.27 -10.25
CA ILE A 253 -10.14 -6.94 -9.66
C ILE A 253 -10.35 -7.04 -8.16
N LEU A 254 -10.59 -8.24 -7.64
CA LEU A 254 -10.78 -8.50 -6.21
C LEU A 254 -9.49 -9.00 -5.56
N LEU A 255 -9.00 -8.26 -4.58
CA LEU A 255 -7.86 -8.61 -3.73
C LEU A 255 -8.39 -9.32 -2.48
N GLY A 256 -8.26 -10.64 -2.44
CA GLY A 256 -8.79 -11.48 -1.37
C GLY A 256 -7.71 -12.17 -0.55
N LEU A 257 -7.68 -11.90 0.74
CA LEU A 257 -6.79 -12.58 1.71
C LEU A 257 -7.48 -13.81 2.30
N ASP A 258 -6.67 -14.79 2.67
CA ASP A 258 -7.11 -15.92 3.51
C ASP A 258 -7.04 -15.51 5.00
N ASP A 259 -7.92 -14.58 5.39
CA ASP A 259 -8.01 -14.03 6.74
C ASP A 259 -9.47 -13.84 7.18
N GLY A 260 -9.70 -13.06 8.24
CA GLY A 260 -11.06 -12.75 8.73
C GLY A 260 -11.99 -12.09 7.71
N THR A 261 -11.50 -11.66 6.55
CA THR A 261 -12.30 -11.09 5.46
C THR A 261 -12.77 -12.12 4.43
N LEU A 262 -12.23 -13.34 4.44
CA LEU A 262 -12.43 -14.35 3.39
C LEU A 262 -13.90 -14.62 3.09
N GLU A 263 -14.69 -14.98 4.11
CA GLU A 263 -16.12 -15.30 3.94
C GLU A 263 -16.89 -14.15 3.30
N SER A 264 -16.58 -12.92 3.69
CA SER A 264 -17.22 -11.74 3.11
C SER A 264 -16.79 -11.50 1.65
N ASN A 265 -15.53 -11.79 1.30
CA ASN A 265 -15.05 -11.69 -0.06
C ASN A 265 -15.63 -12.81 -0.95
N ILE A 266 -15.88 -14.00 -0.41
CA ILE A 266 -16.59 -15.08 -1.11
C ILE A 266 -18.02 -14.63 -1.47
N LEU A 267 -18.74 -14.03 -0.52
CA LEU A 267 -20.09 -13.51 -0.78
C LEU A 267 -20.09 -12.40 -1.84
N VAL A 268 -19.11 -11.51 -1.81
CA VAL A 268 -18.92 -10.49 -2.87
C VAL A 268 -18.65 -11.16 -4.21
N ALA A 269 -17.71 -12.09 -4.29
CA ALA A 269 -17.34 -12.78 -5.52
C ALA A 269 -18.50 -13.57 -6.12
N GLN A 270 -19.28 -14.26 -5.28
CA GLN A 270 -20.49 -14.95 -5.69
C GLN A 270 -21.50 -13.98 -6.31
N ARG A 271 -21.77 -12.85 -5.64
CA ARG A 271 -22.72 -11.85 -6.15
C ARG A 271 -22.26 -11.24 -7.48
N LEU A 272 -20.96 -10.96 -7.62
CA LEU A 272 -20.41 -10.44 -8.89
C LEU A 272 -20.52 -11.47 -10.01
N ARG A 273 -20.35 -12.76 -9.69
CA ARG A 273 -20.56 -13.85 -10.63
C ARG A 273 -22.03 -14.00 -11.04
N ASP A 274 -22.96 -13.83 -10.12
CA ASP A 274 -24.40 -13.84 -10.41
C ASP A 274 -24.82 -12.67 -11.32
N LEU A 275 -23.98 -11.63 -11.45
CA LEU A 275 -24.15 -10.49 -12.34
C LEU A 275 -23.33 -10.60 -13.64
N ASP A 276 -22.72 -11.76 -13.91
CA ASP A 276 -21.84 -12.00 -15.06
C ASP A 276 -20.69 -10.97 -15.21
N ALA A 277 -20.22 -10.40 -14.09
CA ALA A 277 -19.12 -9.44 -14.11
C ALA A 277 -17.79 -10.08 -14.55
N ASP A 278 -16.94 -9.33 -15.27
CA ASP A 278 -15.57 -9.78 -15.60
C ASP A 278 -14.65 -9.70 -14.37
N LEU A 279 -14.56 -10.80 -13.64
CA LEU A 279 -13.92 -10.86 -12.33
C LEU A 279 -12.50 -11.48 -12.41
N THR A 280 -11.49 -10.68 -12.11
CA THR A 280 -10.13 -11.14 -11.81
C THR A 280 -9.93 -11.23 -10.30
N ILE A 281 -9.38 -12.34 -9.80
CA ILE A 281 -9.15 -12.53 -8.35
C ILE A 281 -7.67 -12.76 -8.06
N LEU A 282 -7.12 -11.99 -7.11
CA LEU A 282 -5.79 -12.16 -6.52
C LEU A 282 -5.96 -12.79 -5.14
N SER A 283 -5.63 -14.07 -4.99
CA SER A 283 -5.73 -14.78 -3.71
C SER A 283 -4.86 -16.03 -3.65
N SER A 284 -4.56 -16.47 -2.43
CA SER A 284 -4.01 -17.80 -2.15
C SER A 284 -5.11 -18.86 -1.94
N ASN A 285 -6.35 -18.42 -1.67
CA ASN A 285 -7.45 -19.29 -1.30
C ASN A 285 -8.19 -19.84 -2.53
N LEU A 286 -8.11 -21.15 -2.73
CA LEU A 286 -8.70 -21.84 -3.90
C LEU A 286 -10.23 -21.71 -3.98
N LYS A 287 -10.93 -21.61 -2.84
CA LYS A 287 -12.39 -21.44 -2.85
C LYS A 287 -12.80 -20.10 -3.42
N LEU A 288 -12.05 -19.05 -3.06
CA LEU A 288 -12.31 -17.71 -3.60
C LEU A 288 -11.93 -17.65 -5.09
N LEU A 289 -10.79 -18.22 -5.50
CA LEU A 289 -10.35 -18.25 -6.90
C LEU A 289 -11.34 -18.95 -7.83
N ALA A 290 -12.13 -19.91 -7.34
CA ALA A 290 -13.13 -20.63 -8.14
C ALA A 290 -14.22 -19.72 -8.75
N PHE A 291 -14.40 -18.50 -8.23
CA PHE A 291 -15.33 -17.52 -8.77
C PHE A 291 -14.72 -16.68 -9.92
N ALA A 292 -13.41 -16.72 -10.14
CA ALA A 292 -12.75 -15.82 -11.08
C ALA A 292 -12.95 -16.23 -12.55
N ASN A 293 -13.03 -15.23 -13.44
CA ASN A 293 -12.78 -15.38 -14.88
C ASN A 293 -11.27 -15.46 -15.18
N ALA A 294 -10.45 -14.78 -14.38
CA ALA A 294 -9.00 -14.88 -14.39
C ALA A 294 -8.42 -14.90 -12.97
N GLU A 295 -7.52 -15.83 -12.70
CA GLU A 295 -6.87 -15.99 -11.39
C GLU A 295 -5.42 -15.52 -11.41
N ILE A 296 -5.03 -14.83 -10.35
CA ILE A 296 -3.64 -14.57 -9.98
C ILE A 296 -3.43 -15.26 -8.63
N LYS A 297 -2.83 -16.45 -8.68
CA LYS A 297 -2.61 -17.28 -7.50
C LYS A 297 -1.42 -16.76 -6.69
N LEU A 298 -1.68 -16.41 -5.44
CA LEU A 298 -0.64 -15.99 -4.49
C LEU A 298 -0.03 -17.21 -3.77
N PRO A 299 1.23 -17.13 -3.31
CA PRO A 299 1.78 -18.08 -2.36
C PRO A 299 0.89 -18.21 -1.11
N ALA A 300 0.81 -19.42 -0.55
CA ALA A 300 0.15 -19.60 0.74
C ALA A 300 0.98 -18.93 1.85
N GLY A 301 0.33 -18.21 2.76
CA GLY A 301 1.03 -17.39 3.74
C GLY A 301 0.10 -16.75 4.76
N HIS A 302 0.67 -15.92 5.62
CA HIS A 302 -0.05 -15.16 6.62
C HIS A 302 -0.79 -13.97 5.98
N GLY A 303 -2.03 -13.67 6.37
CA GLY A 303 -2.84 -12.62 5.74
C GLY A 303 -2.16 -11.25 5.65
N ALA A 304 -1.47 -10.81 6.73
CA ALA A 304 -0.71 -9.56 6.72
C ALA A 304 0.49 -9.53 5.76
N THR A 305 1.07 -10.68 5.40
CA THR A 305 2.18 -10.74 4.44
C THR A 305 1.69 -10.88 3.00
N GLN A 306 0.53 -11.52 2.79
CA GLN A 306 -0.11 -11.63 1.49
C GLN A 306 -0.49 -10.27 0.89
N ALA A 307 -0.68 -9.23 1.70
CA ALA A 307 -0.85 -7.86 1.22
C ALA A 307 0.37 -7.36 0.43
N PHE A 308 1.59 -7.78 0.76
CA PHE A 308 2.81 -7.43 0.02
C PHE A 308 2.83 -8.12 -1.36
N GLU A 309 2.42 -9.38 -1.38
CA GLU A 309 2.32 -10.19 -2.59
C GLU A 309 1.26 -9.62 -3.55
N GLN A 310 0.11 -9.19 -3.02
CA GLN A 310 -0.93 -8.50 -3.80
C GLN A 310 -0.41 -7.22 -4.48
N ILE A 311 0.40 -6.42 -3.77
CA ILE A 311 1.00 -5.22 -4.33
C ILE A 311 1.97 -5.54 -5.44
N LEU A 312 2.87 -6.50 -5.22
CA LEU A 312 3.83 -6.91 -6.25
C LEU A 312 3.11 -7.42 -7.50
N CYS A 313 2.12 -8.29 -7.33
CA CYS A 313 1.26 -8.76 -8.41
C CYS A 313 0.56 -7.59 -9.12
N GLY A 314 0.06 -6.61 -8.37
CA GLY A 314 -0.58 -5.42 -8.90
C GLY A 314 0.36 -4.51 -9.70
N GLN A 315 1.60 -4.32 -9.24
CA GLN A 315 2.63 -3.55 -9.96
C GLN A 315 3.03 -4.25 -11.26
N LEU A 316 3.22 -5.58 -11.23
CA LEU A 316 3.49 -6.39 -12.42
C LEU A 316 2.30 -6.38 -13.38
N LEU A 317 1.06 -6.43 -12.87
CA LEU A 317 -0.15 -6.29 -13.66
C LEU A 317 -0.20 -4.95 -14.39
N ALA A 318 0.09 -3.85 -13.68
CA ALA A 318 0.15 -2.51 -14.26
C ALA A 318 1.25 -2.42 -15.33
N LEU A 319 2.45 -2.95 -15.06
CA LEU A 319 3.55 -3.02 -16.02
C LEU A 319 3.14 -3.75 -17.31
N HIS A 320 2.60 -4.96 -17.18
CA HIS A 320 2.18 -5.78 -18.33
C HIS A 320 1.04 -5.14 -19.11
N LEU A 321 0.09 -4.49 -18.43
CA LEU A 321 -0.98 -3.75 -19.08
C LEU A 321 -0.45 -2.54 -19.87
N THR A 322 0.46 -1.76 -19.27
CA THR A 322 1.13 -0.63 -19.95
C THR A 322 1.84 -1.09 -21.21
N GLN A 323 2.59 -2.20 -21.13
CA GLN A 323 3.26 -2.78 -22.28
C GLN A 323 2.28 -3.26 -23.36
N SER A 324 1.19 -3.93 -22.94
CA SER A 324 0.12 -4.39 -23.85
C SER A 324 -0.57 -3.24 -24.58
N LYS A 325 -0.73 -2.08 -23.90
CA LYS A 325 -1.23 -0.83 -24.48
C LYS A 325 -0.18 -0.04 -25.28
N ARG A 326 1.06 -0.54 -25.39
CA ARG A 326 2.20 0.12 -26.06
C ARG A 326 2.52 1.50 -25.49
N LEU A 327 2.42 1.63 -24.17
CA LEU A 327 2.73 2.83 -23.41
C LEU A 327 4.10 2.69 -22.71
N ASP A 328 4.67 3.81 -22.25
CA ASP A 328 5.92 3.84 -21.48
C ASP A 328 5.61 4.11 -20.00
N PRO A 329 5.86 3.17 -19.07
CA PRO A 329 5.60 3.36 -17.64
C PRO A 329 6.55 4.39 -16.98
N ASP A 330 7.72 4.67 -17.57
CA ASP A 330 8.69 5.61 -17.00
C ASP A 330 8.40 7.06 -17.39
N GLN A 331 7.59 7.28 -18.43
CA GLN A 331 7.19 8.60 -18.93
C GLN A 331 5.67 8.79 -18.96
N PRO A 332 4.99 8.70 -17.80
CA PRO A 332 3.56 8.96 -17.75
C PRO A 332 3.27 10.44 -18.05
N ARG A 333 2.27 10.69 -18.89
CA ARG A 333 1.87 12.04 -19.30
C ARG A 333 1.45 12.86 -18.07
N ASN A 334 1.93 14.10 -17.99
CA ASN A 334 1.55 15.11 -16.99
C ASN A 334 1.92 14.79 -15.52
N LEU A 335 2.74 13.78 -15.24
CA LEU A 335 3.20 13.48 -13.88
C LEU A 335 4.67 13.85 -13.68
N LYS A 336 5.00 14.32 -12.47
CA LYS A 336 6.38 14.54 -12.00
C LYS A 336 6.58 13.71 -10.73
N LYS A 337 7.77 13.12 -10.60
CA LYS A 337 8.14 12.24 -9.48
C LYS A 337 8.00 12.90 -8.09
N VAL A 338 8.36 14.18 -7.95
CA VAL A 338 8.05 14.96 -6.75
C VAL A 338 7.00 15.99 -7.09
N THR A 339 5.79 15.80 -6.57
CA THR A 339 4.72 16.78 -6.69
C THR A 339 4.90 17.83 -5.60
N GLN A 340 5.18 19.07 -6.02
CA GLN A 340 5.07 20.24 -5.14
C GLN A 340 3.63 20.73 -5.22
N THR A 341 2.89 20.59 -4.12
CA THR A 341 1.60 21.25 -3.95
C THR A 341 1.87 22.72 -3.59
N MET A 342 1.26 23.64 -4.35
CA MET A 342 1.33 25.09 -4.11
C MET A 342 0.48 25.50 -2.93
#